data_AF-A0ABD6B6M9-F1
#
_entry.id   AF-A0ABD6B6M9-F1
#
_cell.length_a   1.000
_cell.length_b   1.000
_cell.length_c   1.000
_cell.angle_alpha   90.00
_cell.angle_beta   90.00
_cell.angle_gamma   90.00
#
_symmetry.space_group_name_H-M   'P 1'
#
loop_
_entity.id
_entity.type
_entity.pdbx_description
1 polymer ?
#
loop_
_entity_poly.entity_id
_entity_poly.type
_entity_poly.pdbx_seq_one_letter_code
_entity_poly.pdbx_strand_id
1 'polypeptide(L)'
;MVEIRVTDDSVDPTGATLIEGMPGVGLVGKIATDHLIDERDMQEFASVRGEGIPPVTVFDGADRDVNSPIRLYIDDEEELVALRSDVPVHVMDAPLFAERLTEWIGDNDVLPVYLGGLAAERDADEVPSVEGIGVGAG
;
A
#
# COMPACT_ATOMS: atom_id res chain seq x y z
N MET A 1 -14.16 -11.58 6.56
CA MET A 1 -14.39 -10.24 5.99
C MET A 1 -13.13 -9.39 6.13
N VAL A 2 -12.69 -8.72 5.06
CA VAL A 2 -11.62 -7.69 5.12
C VAL A 2 -12.23 -6.36 5.56
N GLU A 3 -11.56 -5.68 6.48
CA GLU A 3 -11.96 -4.43 7.12
C GLU A 3 -10.75 -3.47 7.16
N ILE A 4 -10.98 -2.23 6.73
CA ILE A 4 -10.06 -1.12 6.91
C ILE A 4 -10.53 -0.35 8.14
N ARG A 5 -9.75 -0.42 9.21
CA ARG A 5 -10.06 0.22 10.49
C ARG A 5 -9.23 1.48 10.64
N VAL A 6 -9.90 2.63 10.60
CA VAL A 6 -9.32 3.93 10.94
C VAL A 6 -8.92 3.93 12.42
N THR A 7 -7.71 4.40 12.68
CA THR A 7 -7.11 4.54 14.01
C THR A 7 -6.91 6.01 14.38
N ASP A 8 -6.89 6.91 13.39
CA ASP A 8 -6.90 8.36 13.58
C ASP A 8 -8.05 8.99 12.77
N ASP A 9 -9.11 9.41 13.47
CA ASP A 9 -10.30 10.00 12.86
C ASP A 9 -10.11 11.48 12.49
N SER A 10 -8.95 12.08 12.77
CA SER A 10 -8.64 13.47 12.39
C SER A 10 -8.14 13.60 10.94
N VAL A 11 -7.82 12.47 10.32
CA VAL A 11 -7.32 12.36 8.94
C VAL A 11 -8.48 12.24 7.96
N ASP A 12 -8.43 13.00 6.86
CA ASP A 12 -9.37 12.90 5.74
C ASP A 12 -8.61 12.52 4.45
N PRO A 13 -8.72 11.26 3.98
CA PRO A 13 -8.04 10.81 2.77
C PRO A 13 -8.75 11.25 1.48
N THR A 14 -9.83 12.03 1.57
CA THR A 14 -10.67 12.32 0.42
C THR A 14 -9.91 13.07 -0.68
N GLY A 15 -9.94 12.54 -1.92
CA GLY A 15 -9.26 13.15 -3.06
C GLY A 15 -7.75 12.86 -3.15
N ALA A 16 -7.19 12.12 -2.20
CA ALA A 16 -5.77 11.78 -2.19
C ALA A 16 -5.38 10.79 -3.30
N THR A 17 -4.09 10.72 -3.61
CA THR A 17 -3.51 9.66 -4.45
C THR A 17 -3.01 8.51 -3.58
N LEU A 18 -3.52 7.30 -3.82
CA LEU A 18 -3.05 6.08 -3.15
C LEU A 18 -1.86 5.48 -3.90
N ILE A 19 -0.75 5.26 -3.21
CA ILE A 19 0.38 4.44 -3.66
C ILE A 19 0.29 3.08 -2.96
N GLU A 20 0.15 2.01 -3.75
CA GLU A 20 0.04 0.65 -3.23
C GLU A 20 1.39 -0.07 -3.17
N GLY A 21 1.69 -0.67 -2.00
CA GLY A 21 2.98 -1.29 -1.67
C GLY A 21 2.87 -2.73 -1.16
N MET A 22 2.05 -3.57 -1.79
CA MET A 22 1.98 -4.99 -1.45
C MET A 22 3.22 -5.76 -1.93
N PRO A 23 3.57 -6.88 -1.27
CA PRO A 23 4.67 -7.73 -1.71
C PRO A 23 4.40 -8.33 -3.10
N GLY A 24 5.26 -7.97 -4.06
CA GLY A 24 5.22 -8.44 -5.44
C GLY A 24 6.59 -8.86 -5.98
N VAL A 25 6.70 -8.96 -7.30
CA VAL A 25 7.97 -9.33 -7.98
C VAL A 25 9.07 -8.32 -7.63
N GLY A 26 10.19 -8.84 -7.12
CA GLY A 26 11.34 -8.03 -6.71
C GLY A 26 11.07 -7.06 -5.55
N LEU A 27 9.89 -7.14 -4.92
CA LEU A 27 9.41 -6.19 -3.89
C LEU A 27 9.46 -4.72 -4.34
N VAL A 28 9.44 -4.45 -5.65
CA VAL A 28 9.62 -3.09 -6.18
C VAL A 28 8.59 -2.13 -5.63
N GLY A 29 7.30 -2.49 -5.71
CA GLY A 29 6.21 -1.66 -5.16
C GLY A 29 6.37 -1.43 -3.67
N LYS A 30 6.50 -2.52 -2.88
CA LYS A 30 6.75 -2.44 -1.43
C LYS A 30 7.91 -1.51 -1.08
N ILE A 31 9.09 -1.69 -1.69
CA ILE A 31 10.28 -0.89 -1.36
C ILE A 31 10.08 0.57 -1.73
N ALA A 32 9.45 0.85 -2.88
CA ALA A 32 9.14 2.22 -3.29
C ALA A 32 8.16 2.90 -2.32
N THR A 33 7.11 2.19 -1.91
CA THR A 33 6.11 2.69 -0.96
C THR A 33 6.70 2.86 0.44
N ASP A 34 7.50 1.90 0.93
CA ASP A 34 8.21 2.03 2.21
C ASP A 34 9.14 3.25 2.20
N HIS A 35 9.91 3.44 1.11
CA HIS A 35 10.78 4.61 0.97
C HIS A 35 10.00 5.92 0.94
N LEU A 36 8.85 5.96 0.28
CA LEU A 36 7.98 7.14 0.25
C LEU A 36 7.48 7.49 1.66
N ILE A 37 7.04 6.48 2.43
CA ILE A 37 6.57 6.65 3.81
C ILE A 37 7.69 7.26 4.68
N ASP A 38 8.90 6.70 4.59
CA ASP A 38 10.05 7.13 5.38
C ASP A 38 10.52 8.54 4.99
N GLU A 39 10.64 8.85 3.69
CA GLU A 39 11.16 10.14 3.21
C GLU A 39 10.20 11.31 3.43
N ARG A 40 8.89 11.02 3.53
CA ARG A 40 7.84 12.00 3.78
C ARG A 40 7.37 12.04 5.22
N ASP A 41 7.96 11.24 6.12
CA ASP A 41 7.52 11.09 7.50
C ASP A 41 5.98 10.87 7.62
N MET A 42 5.42 10.03 6.73
CA MET A 42 3.96 9.86 6.62
C MET A 42 3.37 9.30 7.92
N GLN A 43 2.15 9.73 8.26
CA GLN A 43 1.49 9.34 9.49
C GLN A 43 0.57 8.14 9.27
N GLU A 44 0.69 7.10 10.10
CA GLU A 44 -0.24 5.96 10.09
C GLU A 44 -1.63 6.42 10.57
N PHE A 45 -2.67 6.16 9.78
CA PHE A 45 -4.05 6.54 10.13
C PHE A 45 -5.05 5.38 10.10
N ALA A 46 -4.68 4.24 9.50
CA ALA A 46 -5.55 3.06 9.50
C ALA A 46 -4.77 1.74 9.40
N SER A 47 -5.43 0.66 9.81
CA SER A 47 -4.92 -0.71 9.67
C SER A 47 -5.91 -1.60 8.94
N VAL A 48 -5.42 -2.56 8.16
CA VAL A 48 -6.27 -3.52 7.43
C VAL A 48 -6.18 -4.89 8.10
N ARG A 49 -7.35 -5.50 8.34
CA ARG A 49 -7.47 -6.83 8.94
C ARG A 49 -8.52 -7.64 8.21
N GLY A 50 -8.41 -8.96 8.24
CA GLY A 50 -9.43 -9.80 7.64
C GLY A 50 -8.97 -11.19 7.24
N GLU A 51 -9.87 -11.88 6.54
CA GLU A 51 -9.59 -13.17 5.92
C GLU A 51 -8.52 -13.02 4.83
N GLY A 52 -7.67 -14.04 4.70
CA GLY A 52 -6.57 -14.03 3.74
C GLY A 52 -5.32 -13.27 4.19
N ILE A 53 -5.40 -12.45 5.23
CA ILE A 53 -4.22 -11.81 5.84
C ILE A 53 -3.62 -12.78 6.86
N PRO A 54 -2.32 -13.15 6.75
CA PRO A 54 -1.67 -14.01 7.74
C PRO A 54 -1.83 -13.46 9.17
N PRO A 55 -2.13 -14.31 10.17
CA PRO A 55 -2.34 -13.89 11.56
C PRO A 55 -0.99 -13.64 12.26
N VAL A 56 -0.24 -12.69 11.73
CA VAL A 56 1.09 -12.30 12.20
C VAL A 56 1.07 -10.83 12.60
N THR A 57 2.10 -10.42 13.31
CA THR A 57 2.29 -9.03 13.71
C THR A 57 3.72 -8.64 13.41
N VAL A 58 3.91 -7.38 13.03
CA VAL A 58 5.21 -6.86 12.63
C VAL A 58 5.80 -6.11 13.81
N PHE A 59 7.00 -6.49 14.21
CA PHE A 59 7.73 -5.74 15.22
C PHE A 59 8.67 -4.77 14.52
N ASP A 60 8.51 -3.48 14.79
CA ASP A 60 9.46 -2.47 14.31
C ASP A 60 10.54 -2.25 15.38
N GLY A 61 11.80 -2.48 14.99
CA GLY A 61 12.93 -2.32 15.89
C GLY A 61 13.25 -0.86 16.23
N ALA A 62 12.87 0.09 15.37
CA ALA A 62 13.10 1.51 15.58
C ALA A 62 12.15 2.06 16.65
N ASP A 63 10.85 1.82 16.49
CA ASP A 63 9.81 2.35 17.38
C ASP A 63 9.49 1.44 18.57
N ARG A 64 10.02 0.20 18.54
CA ARG A 64 9.80 -0.84 19.56
C ARG A 64 8.32 -1.15 19.75
N ASP A 65 7.54 -1.02 18.69
CA ASP A 65 6.09 -1.25 18.67
C ASP A 65 5.70 -2.46 17.81
N VAL A 66 4.47 -2.91 17.98
CA VAL A 66 3.91 -4.13 17.40
C VAL A 66 2.70 -3.73 16.54
N ASN A 67 2.89 -3.84 15.23
CA ASN A 67 2.02 -3.23 14.23
C ASN A 67 1.26 -4.28 13.40
N SER A 68 0.04 -3.90 12.97
CA SER A 68 -0.73 -4.69 12.00
C SER A 68 0.09 -4.87 10.72
N PRO A 69 0.09 -6.03 10.05
CA PRO A 69 0.97 -6.25 8.90
C PRO A 69 0.58 -5.46 7.64
N ILE A 70 -0.64 -4.91 7.60
CA ILE A 70 -1.13 -4.04 6.52
C ILE A 70 -1.68 -2.76 7.13
N ARG A 71 -1.19 -1.61 6.66
CA ARG A 71 -1.44 -0.27 7.25
C ARG A 71 -1.54 0.79 6.15
N LEU A 72 -2.30 1.83 6.42
CA LEU A 72 -2.41 3.03 5.58
C LEU A 72 -1.73 4.20 6.28
N TYR A 73 -0.92 4.92 5.50
CA TYR A 73 -0.21 6.12 5.90
C TYR A 73 -0.68 7.31 5.07
N ILE A 74 -0.65 8.52 5.61
CA ILE A 74 -1.01 9.74 4.91
C ILE A 74 0.08 10.81 4.99
N ASP A 75 0.20 11.57 3.91
CA ASP A 75 0.87 12.86 3.83
C ASP A 75 -0.21 13.88 3.44
N ASP A 76 -0.72 14.62 4.43
CA ASP A 76 -1.78 15.61 4.22
C ASP A 76 -1.31 16.81 3.38
N GLU A 77 -0.02 17.12 3.38
CA GLU A 77 0.51 18.28 2.65
C GLU A 77 0.48 18.03 1.13
N GLU A 78 0.68 16.77 0.74
CA GLU A 78 0.84 16.36 -0.65
C GLU A 78 -0.33 15.50 -1.15
N GLU A 79 -1.37 15.35 -0.33
CA GLU A 79 -2.58 14.57 -0.63
C GLU A 79 -2.22 13.14 -1.08
N LEU A 80 -1.30 12.49 -0.35
CA LEU A 80 -0.85 11.12 -0.64
C LEU A 80 -1.29 10.15 0.46
N VAL A 81 -1.81 9.00 0.04
CA VAL A 81 -2.02 7.84 0.90
C VAL A 81 -1.07 6.73 0.46
N ALA A 82 -0.46 6.02 1.39
CA ALA A 82 0.39 4.87 1.11
C ALA A 82 -0.16 3.61 1.80
N LEU A 83 -0.39 2.54 1.03
CA LEU A 83 -0.72 1.23 1.57
C LEU A 83 0.55 0.41 1.68
N ARG A 84 1.02 0.22 2.91
CA ARG A 84 2.14 -0.66 3.21
C ARG A 84 1.63 -2.04 3.61
N SER A 85 2.21 -3.08 3.01
CA SER A 85 2.00 -4.44 3.48
C SER A 85 3.32 -5.19 3.64
N ASP A 86 3.50 -5.75 4.83
CA ASP A 86 4.64 -6.59 5.19
C ASP A 86 4.38 -8.08 4.90
N VAL A 87 3.17 -8.44 4.42
CA VAL A 87 2.74 -9.82 4.15
C VAL A 87 1.96 -9.94 2.84
N PRO A 88 2.06 -11.08 2.12
CA PRO A 88 1.15 -11.33 1.01
C PRO A 88 -0.26 -11.63 1.51
N VAL A 89 -1.28 -11.23 0.74
CA VAL A 89 -2.65 -11.73 0.91
C VAL A 89 -2.75 -13.09 0.24
N HIS A 90 -3.41 -14.04 0.92
CA HIS A 90 -3.61 -15.39 0.40
C HIS A 90 -4.40 -15.37 -0.91
N VAL A 91 -3.95 -16.15 -1.91
CA VAL A 91 -4.44 -16.07 -3.30
C VAL A 91 -5.95 -16.31 -3.44
N MET A 92 -6.53 -17.16 -2.59
CA MET A 92 -7.97 -17.46 -2.63
C MET A 92 -8.84 -16.30 -2.13
N ASP A 93 -8.25 -15.41 -1.32
CA ASP A 93 -8.92 -14.30 -0.64
C ASP A 93 -8.56 -12.95 -1.28
N ALA A 94 -7.58 -12.93 -2.19
CA ALA A 94 -7.15 -11.73 -2.90
C ALA A 94 -8.29 -11.00 -3.64
N PRO A 95 -9.27 -11.68 -4.30
CA PRO A 95 -10.41 -10.98 -4.90
C PRO A 95 -11.26 -10.23 -3.88
N LEU A 96 -11.48 -10.81 -2.69
CA LEU A 96 -12.27 -10.17 -1.63
C LEU A 96 -11.51 -8.98 -1.03
N PHE A 97 -10.19 -9.10 -0.85
CA PHE A 97 -9.36 -7.98 -0.43
C PHE A 97 -9.40 -6.84 -1.45
N ALA A 98 -9.26 -7.15 -2.74
CA ALA A 98 -9.30 -6.17 -3.81
C ALA A 98 -10.67 -5.48 -3.90
N GLU A 99 -11.77 -6.21 -3.75
CA GLU A 99 -13.13 -5.66 -3.69
C GLU A 99 -13.25 -4.63 -2.56
N ARG A 100 -12.83 -5.00 -1.33
CA ARG A 100 -12.89 -4.10 -0.17
C ARG A 100 -12.00 -2.87 -0.31
N LEU A 101 -10.80 -3.04 -0.85
CA LEU A 101 -9.91 -1.91 -1.12
C LEU A 101 -10.51 -0.99 -2.19
N THR A 102 -11.13 -1.55 -3.23
CA THR A 102 -11.78 -0.78 -4.31
C THR A 102 -13.00 -0.01 -3.80
N GLU A 103 -13.82 -0.62 -2.95
CA GLU A 103 -14.93 0.06 -2.27
C GLU A 103 -14.42 1.26 -1.47
N TRP A 104 -13.37 1.06 -0.64
CA TRP A 104 -12.77 2.14 0.13
C TRP A 104 -12.18 3.25 -0.74
N ILE A 105 -11.50 2.90 -1.84
CA ILE A 105 -11.00 3.88 -2.82
C ILE A 105 -12.16 4.73 -3.37
N GLY A 106 -13.27 4.09 -3.75
CA GLY A 106 -14.44 4.77 -4.31
C GLY A 106 -15.18 5.64 -3.28
N ASP A 107 -15.32 5.16 -2.05
CA ASP A 107 -15.99 5.88 -0.96
C ASP A 107 -15.23 7.16 -0.53
N ASN A 108 -13.92 7.19 -0.74
CA ASN A 108 -13.04 8.33 -0.41
C ASN A 108 -12.56 9.11 -1.65
N ASP A 109 -13.07 8.84 -2.85
CA ASP A 109 -12.64 9.52 -4.08
C ASP A 109 -11.11 9.55 -4.28
N VAL A 110 -10.44 8.44 -3.92
CA VAL A 110 -8.98 8.32 -3.97
C VAL A 110 -8.53 7.86 -5.37
N LEU A 111 -7.43 8.39 -5.88
CA LEU A 111 -6.81 7.94 -7.14
C LEU A 111 -5.78 6.84 -6.87
N PRO A 112 -6.01 5.57 -7.27
CA PRO A 112 -5.03 4.51 -7.02
C PRO A 112 -3.93 4.44 -8.08
N VAL A 113 -2.69 4.32 -7.61
CA VAL A 113 -1.47 4.04 -8.39
C VAL A 113 -0.83 2.77 -7.84
N TYR A 114 -0.80 1.72 -8.66
CA TYR A 114 -0.22 0.43 -8.31
C TYR A 114 1.21 0.33 -8.83
N LEU A 115 2.16 -0.02 -7.94
CA LEU A 115 3.57 -0.15 -8.27
C LEU A 115 3.99 -1.62 -8.30
N GLY A 116 4.60 -2.04 -9.40
CA GLY A 116 4.97 -3.44 -9.62
C GLY A 116 6.37 -3.60 -10.22
N GLY A 117 7.01 -4.72 -9.90
CA GLY A 117 8.21 -5.17 -10.59
C GLY A 117 7.85 -6.04 -11.79
N LEU A 118 8.63 -5.90 -12.88
CA LEU A 118 8.59 -6.82 -14.00
C LEU A 118 9.92 -7.59 -14.03
N ALA A 119 9.82 -8.92 -13.95
CA ALA A 119 11.00 -9.78 -14.05
C ALA A 119 11.55 -9.69 -15.49
N ALA A 120 12.82 -9.33 -15.61
CA ALA A 120 13.53 -9.26 -16.88
C ALA A 120 14.98 -9.69 -16.66
N GLU A 121 15.53 -10.43 -17.61
CA GLU A 121 16.98 -10.65 -17.69
C GLU A 121 17.60 -9.36 -18.25
N ARG A 122 18.59 -8.83 -17.53
CA ARG A 122 19.27 -7.57 -17.87
C ARG A 122 20.75 -7.71 -17.59
N ASP A 123 21.56 -7.03 -18.38
CA ASP A 123 22.99 -6.88 -18.09
C ASP A 123 23.16 -5.94 -16.88
N ALA A 124 24.26 -6.10 -16.13
CA ALA A 124 24.48 -5.35 -14.89
C ALA A 124 24.55 -3.82 -15.08
N ASP A 125 24.89 -3.37 -16.29
CA ASP A 125 25.04 -1.96 -16.65
C ASP A 125 23.75 -1.36 -17.26
N GLU A 126 22.69 -2.17 -17.42
CA GLU A 126 21.44 -1.75 -18.04
C GLU A 126 20.53 -1.04 -17.02
N VAL A 127 20.18 0.22 -17.32
CA VAL A 127 19.23 0.98 -16.51
C VAL A 127 17.82 0.41 -16.71
N PRO A 128 17.10 0.05 -15.63
CA PRO A 128 15.74 -0.48 -15.76
C PRO A 128 14.80 0.58 -16.32
N SER A 129 13.94 0.19 -17.28
CA SER A 129 12.83 1.04 -17.73
C SER A 129 11.65 0.99 -16.76
N VAL A 130 10.85 2.06 -16.76
CA VAL A 130 9.57 2.16 -16.07
C VAL A 130 8.49 2.30 -17.13
N GLU A 131 7.52 1.40 -17.09
CA GLU A 131 6.37 1.38 -17.99
C GLU A 131 5.09 1.60 -17.17
N GLY A 132 4.08 2.22 -17.77
CA GLY A 132 2.81 2.50 -17.10
C GLY A 132 1.62 2.31 -18.03
N ILE A 133 0.50 1.87 -17.45
CA ILE A 133 -0.80 1.84 -18.11
C ILE A 133 -1.82 2.54 -17.23
N GLY A 134 -2.59 3.44 -17.83
CA GLY A 134 -3.68 4.15 -17.18
C GLY A 134 -5.03 3.73 -17.76
N VAL A 135 -6.04 3.64 -16.91
CA VAL A 135 -7.44 3.48 -17.30
C VAL A 135 -8.24 4.64 -16.71
N GLY A 136 -9.16 5.20 -17.48
CA GLY A 136 -9.91 6.39 -17.08
C GLY A 136 -9.41 7.67 -17.74
N ALA A 137 -10.02 8.79 -17.36
CA ALA A 137 -9.78 10.10 -17.97
C ALA A 137 -8.68 10.91 -17.25
N GLY A 138 -7.75 10.22 -16.57
CA GLY A 138 -6.69 10.82 -15.77
C GLY A 138 -6.15 12.13 -16.32
#